data_AF-A0A2M7NLU0-F1
#
_entry.id   AF-A0A2M7NLU0-F1
#
_cell.length_a   1.000
_cell.length_b   1.000
_cell.length_c   1.000
_cell.angle_alpha   90.00
_cell.angle_beta   90.00
_cell.angle_gamma   90.00
#
_symmetry.space_group_name_H-M   'P 1'
#
loop_
_entity.id
_entity.type
_entity.pdbx_description
1 polymer ?
#
loop_
_entity_poly.entity_id
_entity_poly.type
_entity_poly.pdbx_seq_one_letter_code
_entity_poly.pdbx_strand_id
1 'polypeptide(L)'
;MEREYEQVYQAILRNKQISNELEFERALIIERKLRLLISENPKYKEIRKQLRAIIKEYETKNWSNDSIITEEKLKESDYAELLAEKERLFLTKRKEIIKAKLVEFNLNQQDLGKILNHSKSYISELMNGVYPFTTRDLMIIHRLLDIKIKDLISITFPLEDINKIEKTMLQLGRKDLISRLYDS
;
A
#
# COMPACT_ATOMS: atom_id res chain seq x y z
N MET A 1 -6.88 12.67 9.32
CA MET A 1 -6.58 11.32 9.83
C MET A 1 -7.26 10.33 8.91
N GLU A 2 -6.55 9.93 7.85
CA GLU A 2 -6.80 8.75 6.98
C GLU A 2 -5.80 8.93 5.83
N ARG A 3 -4.52 8.71 6.13
CA ARG A 3 -3.53 8.40 5.10
C ARG A 3 -3.31 6.90 5.17
N GLU A 4 -4.35 6.16 4.84
CA GLU A 4 -4.16 4.78 4.43
C GLU A 4 -3.23 4.77 3.21
N TYR A 5 -2.55 3.65 3.02
CA TYR A 5 -1.49 3.29 2.05
C TYR A 5 -1.76 3.61 0.57
N GLU A 6 -2.87 4.26 0.30
CA GLU A 6 -3.86 3.88 -0.67
C GLU A 6 -3.98 4.95 -1.77
N GLN A 7 -3.15 5.99 -1.68
CA GLN A 7 -2.98 7.02 -2.70
C GLN A 7 -1.51 7.24 -3.07
N VAL A 8 -0.57 6.42 -2.62
CA VAL A 8 0.86 6.79 -2.67
C VAL A 8 1.34 7.03 -4.10
N TYR A 9 1.08 6.14 -5.07
CA TYR A 9 1.51 6.43 -6.43
C TYR A 9 0.69 7.54 -7.10
N GLN A 10 -0.56 7.74 -6.71
CA GLN A 10 -1.36 8.88 -7.19
C GLN A 10 -0.80 10.20 -6.67
N ALA A 11 -0.33 10.23 -5.42
CA ALA A 11 0.38 11.35 -4.84
C ALA A 11 1.73 11.57 -5.54
N ILE A 12 2.50 10.49 -5.81
CA ILE A 12 3.76 10.57 -6.58
C ILE A 12 3.51 11.12 -7.99
N LEU A 13 2.49 10.63 -8.70
CA LEU A 13 2.15 11.12 -10.04
C LEU A 13 1.66 12.57 -10.02
N ARG A 14 0.85 12.95 -9.03
CA ARG A 14 0.35 14.32 -8.87
C ARG A 14 1.47 15.30 -8.53
N ASN A 15 2.33 14.93 -7.58
CA ASN A 15 3.46 15.75 -7.13
C ASN A 15 4.64 15.68 -8.10
N LYS A 16 4.63 14.71 -9.04
CA LYS A 16 5.69 14.40 -9.99
C LYS A 16 7.06 14.15 -9.34
N GLN A 17 7.05 13.69 -8.10
CA GLN A 17 8.27 13.54 -7.31
C GLN A 17 8.08 12.42 -6.28
N ILE A 18 9.19 11.70 -6.01
CA ILE A 18 9.33 10.79 -4.87
C ILE A 18 10.06 11.54 -3.75
N SER A 19 9.48 11.53 -2.55
CA SER A 19 9.92 12.38 -1.43
C SER A 19 10.84 11.67 -0.44
N ASN A 20 10.79 10.35 -0.39
CA ASN A 20 11.57 9.51 0.53
C ASN A 20 11.73 8.09 -0.04
N GLU A 21 12.60 7.32 0.61
CA GLU A 21 12.96 5.96 0.18
C GLU A 21 11.76 4.99 0.24
N LEU A 22 10.84 5.18 1.19
CA LEU A 22 9.62 4.37 1.25
C LEU A 22 8.68 4.61 0.06
N GLU A 23 8.53 5.87 -0.39
CA GLU A 23 7.81 6.19 -1.62
C GLU A 23 8.50 5.60 -2.85
N PHE A 24 9.84 5.56 -2.86
CA PHE A 24 10.64 4.94 -3.92
C PHE A 24 10.33 3.45 -4.05
N GLU A 25 10.42 2.71 -2.95
CA GLU A 25 10.15 1.26 -2.94
C GLU A 25 8.71 0.92 -3.30
N ARG A 26 7.74 1.67 -2.77
CA ARG A 26 6.33 1.55 -3.17
C ARG A 26 6.15 1.81 -4.67
N ALA A 27 6.83 2.80 -5.23
CA ALA A 27 6.76 3.11 -6.65
C ALA A 27 7.29 1.95 -7.51
N LEU A 28 8.41 1.32 -7.12
CA LEU A 28 8.97 0.14 -7.80
C LEU A 28 7.99 -1.05 -7.79
N ILE A 29 7.31 -1.29 -6.67
CA ILE A 29 6.30 -2.37 -6.57
C ILE A 29 5.11 -2.07 -7.49
N ILE A 30 4.63 -0.83 -7.50
CA ILE A 30 3.47 -0.42 -8.30
C ILE A 30 3.81 -0.43 -9.80
N GLU A 31 4.99 0.04 -10.20
CA GLU A 31 5.47 -0.02 -11.58
C GLU A 31 5.42 -1.45 -12.13
N ARG A 32 5.90 -2.42 -11.33
CA ARG A 32 5.87 -3.85 -11.65
C ARG A 32 4.45 -4.39 -11.76
N LYS A 33 3.54 -3.99 -10.86
CA LYS A 33 2.10 -4.37 -10.93
C LYS A 33 1.42 -3.80 -12.17
N LEU A 34 1.63 -2.52 -12.48
CA LEU A 34 1.04 -1.87 -13.65
C LEU A 34 1.43 -2.58 -14.93
N ARG A 35 2.69 -3.07 -15.04
CA ARG A 35 3.14 -3.88 -16.18
C ARG A 35 2.25 -5.10 -16.44
N LEU A 36 1.86 -5.81 -15.38
CA LEU A 36 1.03 -7.02 -15.48
C LEU A 36 -0.43 -6.68 -15.86
N LEU A 37 -0.91 -5.50 -15.48
CA LEU A 37 -2.28 -5.08 -15.70
C LEU A 37 -2.53 -4.41 -17.06
N ILE A 38 -1.47 -4.12 -17.84
CA ILE A 38 -1.61 -3.49 -19.18
C ILE A 38 -2.48 -4.34 -20.12
N SER A 39 -2.40 -5.67 -20.02
CA SER A 39 -3.23 -6.58 -20.84
C SER A 39 -4.72 -6.47 -20.49
N GLU A 40 -5.05 -6.13 -19.24
CA GLU A 40 -6.43 -5.93 -18.79
C GLU A 40 -6.92 -4.50 -19.05
N ASN A 41 -6.03 -3.52 -18.91
CA ASN A 41 -6.38 -2.11 -19.07
C ASN A 41 -5.22 -1.30 -19.72
N PRO A 42 -5.32 -0.99 -21.03
CA PRO A 42 -4.27 -0.26 -21.76
C PRO A 42 -3.90 1.11 -21.19
N LYS A 43 -4.80 1.75 -20.41
CA LYS A 43 -4.54 3.06 -19.77
C LYS A 43 -3.29 3.05 -18.90
N TYR A 44 -2.93 1.89 -18.35
CA TYR A 44 -1.77 1.74 -17.48
C TYR A 44 -0.44 1.88 -18.21
N LYS A 45 -0.41 1.81 -19.54
CA LYS A 45 0.81 2.02 -20.32
C LYS A 45 1.39 3.41 -20.09
N GLU A 46 0.56 4.45 -20.18
CA GLU A 46 1.00 5.83 -20.00
C GLU A 46 1.30 6.15 -18.54
N ILE A 47 0.47 5.65 -17.61
CA ILE A 47 0.70 5.82 -16.16
C ILE A 47 2.05 5.19 -15.76
N ARG A 48 2.34 3.97 -16.23
CA ARG A 48 3.60 3.29 -15.98
C ARG A 48 4.79 4.06 -16.56
N LYS A 49 4.66 4.61 -17.76
CA LYS A 49 5.70 5.42 -18.40
C LYS A 49 6.05 6.66 -17.56
N GLN A 50 5.03 7.37 -17.05
CA GLN A 50 5.23 8.52 -16.17
C GLN A 50 5.89 8.11 -14.86
N LEU A 51 5.39 7.05 -14.20
CA LEU A 51 5.95 6.57 -12.94
C LEU A 51 7.43 6.16 -13.10
N ARG A 52 7.77 5.48 -14.21
CA ARG A 52 9.16 5.09 -14.51
C ARG A 52 10.08 6.29 -14.71
N ALA A 53 9.59 7.39 -15.27
CA ALA A 53 10.38 8.61 -15.41
C ALA A 53 10.70 9.21 -14.03
N ILE A 54 9.70 9.28 -13.14
CA ILE A 54 9.88 9.80 -11.77
C ILE A 54 10.83 8.92 -10.95
N ILE A 55 10.70 7.59 -11.05
CA ILE A 55 11.61 6.61 -10.43
C ILE A 55 13.04 6.86 -10.88
N LYS A 56 13.26 6.97 -12.20
CA LYS A 56 14.60 7.22 -12.77
C LYS A 56 15.20 8.54 -12.31
N GLU A 57 14.39 9.59 -12.19
CA GLU A 57 14.84 10.89 -11.69
C GLU A 57 15.31 10.78 -10.23
N TYR A 58 14.55 10.06 -9.39
CA TYR A 58 14.93 9.82 -8.00
C TYR A 58 16.22 8.97 -7.88
N GLU A 59 16.35 7.90 -8.66
CA GLU A 59 17.56 7.05 -8.72
C GLU A 59 18.78 7.88 -9.12
N THR A 60 18.65 8.71 -10.16
CA THR A 60 19.76 9.54 -10.64
C THR A 60 20.22 10.54 -9.57
N LYS A 61 19.28 11.09 -8.81
CA LYS A 61 19.57 12.10 -7.78
C LYS A 61 20.13 11.50 -6.49
N ASN A 62 19.68 10.31 -6.09
CA ASN A 62 19.98 9.75 -4.76
C ASN A 62 20.91 8.54 -4.82
N TRP A 63 20.94 7.79 -5.92
CA TRP A 63 21.63 6.51 -6.05
C TRP A 63 22.55 6.44 -7.28
N SER A 64 22.99 7.60 -7.78
CA SER A 64 24.00 7.66 -8.85
C SER A 64 25.40 7.31 -8.34
N ASN A 65 26.29 6.96 -9.26
CA ASN A 65 27.70 6.67 -8.95
C ASN A 65 28.41 7.84 -8.25
N ASP A 66 27.93 9.06 -8.44
CA ASP A 66 28.47 10.28 -7.83
C ASP A 66 27.85 10.59 -6.45
N SER A 67 26.85 9.79 -6.02
CA SER A 67 26.17 9.98 -4.74
C SER A 67 27.02 9.46 -3.59
N ILE A 68 27.08 10.23 -2.49
CA ILE A 68 27.68 9.76 -1.24
C ILE A 68 26.71 8.77 -0.59
N ILE A 69 27.05 7.49 -0.63
CA ILE A 69 26.28 6.42 0.01
C ILE A 69 26.84 6.21 1.42
N THR A 70 26.11 6.69 2.42
CA THR A 70 26.44 6.46 3.84
C THR A 70 25.80 5.18 4.36
N GLU A 71 26.35 4.63 5.44
CA GLU A 71 25.77 3.45 6.10
C GLU A 71 24.35 3.72 6.62
N GLU A 72 24.08 4.95 7.10
CA GLU A 72 22.75 5.36 7.54
C GLU A 72 21.73 5.34 6.40
N LYS A 73 22.13 5.81 5.21
CA LYS A 73 21.29 5.79 4.02
C LYS A 73 21.00 4.38 3.53
N LEU A 74 21.98 3.47 3.61
CA LEU A 74 21.75 2.05 3.33
C LEU A 74 20.72 1.45 4.30
N LYS A 75 20.85 1.73 5.60
CA LYS A 75 19.87 1.27 6.61
C LYS A 75 18.46 1.83 6.38
N GLU A 76 18.36 3.10 5.96
CA GLU A 76 17.07 3.70 5.59
C GLU A 76 16.43 2.96 4.41
N SER A 77 17.23 2.63 3.39
CA SER A 77 16.79 1.86 2.21
C SER A 77 16.37 0.44 2.56
N ASP A 78 17.18 -0.30 3.30
CA ASP A 78 16.84 -1.66 3.76
C ASP A 78 15.53 -1.67 4.56
N TYR A 79 15.33 -0.67 5.43
CA TYR A 79 14.10 -0.53 6.21
C TYR A 79 12.88 -0.19 5.34
N ALA A 80 13.05 0.71 4.38
CA ALA A 80 12.01 1.09 3.43
C ALA A 80 11.58 -0.09 2.55
N GLU A 81 12.53 -0.88 2.05
CA GLU A 81 12.29 -2.08 1.26
C GLU A 81 11.50 -3.11 2.09
N LEU A 82 11.96 -3.39 3.31
CA LEU A 82 11.29 -4.33 4.21
C LEU A 82 9.84 -3.92 4.50
N LEU A 83 9.60 -2.63 4.74
CA LEU A 83 8.27 -2.11 5.00
C LEU A 83 7.38 -2.25 3.76
N ALA A 84 7.85 -1.76 2.60
CA ALA A 84 7.14 -1.84 1.32
C ALA A 84 6.76 -3.29 0.96
N GLU A 85 7.67 -4.24 1.22
CA GLU A 85 7.44 -5.66 0.99
C GLU A 85 6.39 -6.23 1.95
N LYS A 86 6.41 -5.83 3.23
CA LYS A 86 5.36 -6.24 4.19
C LYS A 86 3.97 -5.81 3.72
N GLU A 87 3.78 -4.60 3.18
CA GLU A 87 2.45 -4.27 2.66
C GLU A 87 2.12 -4.98 1.36
N ARG A 88 3.11 -5.22 0.48
CA ARG A 88 2.87 -6.02 -0.71
C ARG A 88 2.33 -7.40 -0.35
N LEU A 89 2.95 -8.04 0.65
CA LEU A 89 2.52 -9.34 1.19
C LEU A 89 1.14 -9.24 1.84
N PHE A 90 0.88 -8.20 2.64
CA PHE A 90 -0.44 -7.96 3.23
C PHE A 90 -1.54 -7.87 2.17
N LEU A 91 -1.34 -7.03 1.14
CA LEU A 91 -2.31 -6.85 0.06
C LEU A 91 -2.54 -8.15 -0.73
N THR A 92 -1.49 -8.95 -0.89
CA THR A 92 -1.56 -10.25 -1.57
C THR A 92 -2.40 -11.23 -0.75
N LYS A 93 -2.11 -11.35 0.55
CA LYS A 93 -2.88 -12.18 1.49
C LYS A 93 -4.34 -11.75 1.56
N ARG A 94 -4.62 -10.45 1.64
CA ARG A 94 -5.99 -9.89 1.62
C ARG A 94 -6.74 -10.32 0.37
N LYS A 95 -6.12 -10.18 -0.80
CA LYS A 95 -6.69 -10.60 -2.10
C LYS A 95 -7.02 -12.09 -2.10
N GLU A 96 -6.12 -12.93 -1.59
CA GLU A 96 -6.30 -14.38 -1.52
C GLU A 96 -7.45 -14.77 -0.58
N ILE A 97 -7.54 -14.18 0.60
CA ILE A 97 -8.61 -14.44 1.57
C ILE A 97 -9.97 -14.02 0.99
N ILE A 98 -10.06 -12.84 0.38
CA ILE A 98 -11.30 -12.39 -0.27
C ILE A 98 -11.68 -13.37 -1.38
N LYS A 99 -10.75 -13.78 -2.23
CA LYS A 99 -11.02 -14.75 -3.31
C LYS A 99 -11.50 -16.10 -2.76
N ALA A 100 -10.85 -16.62 -1.73
CA ALA A 100 -11.23 -17.88 -1.11
C ALA A 100 -12.67 -17.82 -0.56
N LYS A 101 -13.01 -16.74 0.14
CA LYS A 101 -14.38 -16.54 0.65
C LYS A 101 -15.41 -16.35 -0.45
N LEU A 102 -15.09 -15.63 -1.53
CA LEU A 102 -16.01 -15.53 -2.66
C LEU A 102 -16.34 -16.91 -3.24
N VAL A 103 -15.33 -17.77 -3.43
CA VAL A 103 -15.53 -19.14 -3.91
C VAL A 103 -16.40 -19.96 -2.94
N GLU A 104 -16.18 -19.84 -1.63
CA GLU A 104 -17.00 -20.50 -0.59
C GLU A 104 -18.49 -20.16 -0.71
N PHE A 105 -18.81 -18.90 -1.04
CA PHE A 105 -20.18 -18.43 -1.25
C PHE A 105 -20.67 -18.55 -2.71
N ASN A 106 -19.94 -19.26 -3.58
CA ASN A 106 -20.24 -19.38 -5.01
C ASN A 106 -20.39 -18.02 -5.74
N LEU A 107 -19.62 -17.03 -5.30
CA LEU A 107 -19.51 -15.70 -5.89
C LEU A 107 -18.20 -15.58 -6.66
N ASN A 108 -18.18 -14.71 -7.68
CA ASN A 108 -16.95 -14.32 -8.35
C ASN A 108 -16.64 -12.82 -8.13
N GLN A 109 -15.50 -12.38 -8.64
CA GLN A 109 -15.04 -10.99 -8.50
C GLN A 109 -15.98 -9.96 -9.14
N GLN A 110 -16.71 -10.32 -10.21
CA GLN A 110 -17.69 -9.42 -10.82
C GLN A 110 -18.91 -9.24 -9.92
N ASP A 111 -19.33 -10.29 -9.22
CA ASP A 111 -20.44 -10.22 -8.27
C ASP A 111 -20.06 -9.39 -7.05
N LEU A 112 -18.82 -9.53 -6.54
CA LEU A 112 -18.29 -8.61 -5.54
C LEU A 112 -18.31 -7.15 -6.06
N GLY A 113 -17.92 -6.92 -7.31
CA GLY A 113 -18.02 -5.61 -7.95
C GLY A 113 -19.45 -5.06 -7.91
N LYS A 114 -20.46 -5.85 -8.29
CA LYS A 114 -21.87 -5.44 -8.21
C LYS A 114 -22.31 -5.12 -6.78
N ILE A 115 -21.94 -5.96 -5.81
CA ILE A 115 -22.27 -5.77 -4.38
C ILE A 115 -21.70 -4.46 -3.85
N LEU A 116 -20.47 -4.13 -4.25
CA LEU A 116 -19.79 -2.91 -3.83
C LEU A 116 -20.12 -1.69 -4.70
N ASN A 117 -20.95 -1.85 -5.74
CA ASN A 117 -21.28 -0.83 -6.73
C ASN A 117 -20.05 -0.30 -7.52
N HIS A 118 -19.15 -1.21 -7.89
CA HIS A 118 -17.92 -0.95 -8.65
C HIS A 118 -17.96 -1.63 -10.02
N SER A 119 -17.36 -0.97 -11.02
CA SER A 119 -17.20 -1.59 -12.34
C SER A 119 -16.26 -2.79 -12.31
N LYS A 120 -16.38 -3.70 -13.29
CA LYS A 120 -15.47 -4.85 -13.44
C LYS A 120 -14.01 -4.45 -13.51
N SER A 121 -13.70 -3.35 -14.22
CA SER A 121 -12.35 -2.82 -14.29
C SER A 121 -11.90 -2.36 -12.91
N TYR A 122 -12.69 -1.51 -12.25
CA TYR A 122 -12.36 -0.93 -10.96
C TYR A 122 -12.17 -1.99 -9.85
N ILE A 123 -13.03 -3.01 -9.75
CA ILE A 123 -12.84 -4.09 -8.77
C ILE A 123 -11.55 -4.89 -9.01
N SER A 124 -11.06 -5.00 -10.26
CA SER A 124 -9.73 -5.57 -10.53
C SER A 124 -8.63 -4.67 -9.95
N GLU A 125 -8.75 -3.37 -10.10
CA GLU A 125 -7.76 -2.42 -9.57
C GLU A 125 -7.73 -2.44 -8.03
N LEU A 126 -8.91 -2.57 -7.39
CA LEU A 126 -9.06 -2.75 -5.93
C LEU A 126 -8.44 -4.06 -5.44
N MET A 127 -8.80 -5.18 -6.07
CA MET A 127 -8.29 -6.51 -5.68
C MET A 127 -6.78 -6.64 -5.88
N ASN A 128 -6.19 -5.94 -6.85
CA ASN A 128 -4.75 -5.95 -7.08
C ASN A 128 -3.99 -4.93 -6.21
N GLY A 129 -4.70 -4.09 -5.44
CA GLY A 129 -4.12 -3.03 -4.63
C GLY A 129 -3.42 -1.96 -5.47
N VAL A 130 -3.93 -1.70 -6.68
CA VAL A 130 -3.61 -0.48 -7.44
C VAL A 130 -4.43 0.65 -6.87
N TYR A 131 -5.74 0.42 -6.71
CA TYR A 131 -6.60 1.30 -5.95
C TYR A 131 -6.98 0.66 -4.62
N PRO A 132 -7.35 1.49 -3.65
CA PRO A 132 -7.75 1.04 -2.34
C PRO A 132 -9.22 0.72 -2.21
N PHE A 133 -9.52 -0.26 -1.38
CA PHE A 133 -10.89 -0.43 -0.90
C PHE A 133 -11.22 0.71 0.06
N THR A 134 -12.38 1.32 -0.10
CA THR A 134 -12.85 2.30 0.88
C THR A 134 -13.20 1.59 2.19
N THR A 135 -13.26 2.34 3.31
CA THR A 135 -13.76 1.82 4.59
C THR A 135 -15.14 1.16 4.45
N ARG A 136 -16.02 1.76 3.62
CA ARG A 136 -17.33 1.17 3.31
C ARG A 136 -17.20 -0.18 2.61
N ASP A 137 -16.32 -0.28 1.62
CA ASP A 137 -16.09 -1.55 0.91
C ASP A 137 -15.58 -2.63 1.88
N LEU A 138 -14.59 -2.28 2.71
CA LEU A 138 -14.02 -3.20 3.70
C LEU A 138 -15.04 -3.63 4.75
N MET A 139 -15.92 -2.72 5.19
CA MET A 139 -17.03 -3.06 6.09
C MET A 139 -18.01 -4.04 5.44
N ILE A 140 -18.37 -3.83 4.18
CA ILE A 140 -19.27 -4.74 3.45
C ILE A 140 -18.61 -6.12 3.30
N ILE A 141 -17.33 -6.16 2.88
CA ILE A 141 -16.56 -7.40 2.76
C ILE A 141 -16.48 -8.13 4.10
N HIS A 142 -16.14 -7.42 5.19
CA HIS A 142 -16.09 -7.98 6.53
C HIS A 142 -17.43 -8.63 6.92
N ARG A 143 -18.54 -7.91 6.75
CA ARG A 143 -19.87 -8.37 7.19
C ARG A 143 -20.45 -9.47 6.31
N LEU A 144 -20.23 -9.41 4.99
CA LEU A 144 -20.80 -10.34 4.05
C LEU A 144 -20.01 -11.66 3.98
N LEU A 145 -18.68 -11.57 4.00
CA LEU A 145 -17.80 -12.72 3.80
C LEU A 145 -17.25 -13.30 5.11
N ASP A 146 -17.62 -12.73 6.25
CA ASP A 146 -17.14 -13.10 7.60
C ASP A 146 -15.60 -13.16 7.69
N ILE A 147 -14.94 -12.14 7.13
CA ILE A 147 -13.47 -11.99 7.18
C ILE A 147 -13.12 -11.07 8.34
N LYS A 148 -12.16 -11.45 9.18
CA LYS A 148 -11.71 -10.60 10.29
C LYS A 148 -11.13 -9.29 9.76
N ILE A 149 -11.46 -8.17 10.41
CA ILE A 149 -11.03 -6.84 9.94
C ILE A 149 -9.50 -6.69 9.86
N LYS A 150 -8.76 -7.36 10.74
CA LYS A 150 -7.28 -7.40 10.74
C LYS A 150 -6.66 -8.05 9.50
N ASP A 151 -7.43 -8.86 8.78
CA ASP A 151 -7.01 -9.48 7.52
C ASP A 151 -7.41 -8.61 6.29
N LEU A 152 -8.12 -7.50 6.52
CA LEU A 152 -8.61 -6.57 5.50
C LEU A 152 -7.92 -5.19 5.55
N ILE A 153 -7.58 -4.72 6.75
CA ILE A 153 -6.89 -3.45 7.01
C ILE A 153 -5.50 -3.73 7.55
N SER A 154 -4.49 -3.04 7.01
CA SER A 154 -3.13 -3.12 7.56
C SER A 154 -3.07 -2.33 8.86
N ILE A 155 -2.60 -2.96 9.94
CA ILE A 155 -2.45 -2.34 11.27
C ILE A 155 -1.07 -1.67 11.40
N THR A 156 -0.26 -1.64 10.33
CA THR A 156 1.08 -1.04 10.33
C THR A 156 1.01 0.48 10.37
N PHE A 157 1.69 1.10 11.33
CA PHE A 157 1.84 2.55 11.44
C PHE A 157 3.19 3.03 10.88
N PRO A 158 3.25 4.19 10.21
CA PRO A 158 4.52 4.84 9.91
C PRO A 158 5.30 5.12 11.20
N LEU A 159 6.63 4.92 11.17
CA LEU A 159 7.48 5.11 12.36
C LEU A 159 7.39 6.53 12.93
N GLU A 160 7.22 7.54 12.07
CA GLU A 160 7.01 8.93 12.49
C GLU A 160 5.74 9.09 13.35
N ASP A 161 4.66 8.39 12.98
CA ASP A 161 3.41 8.41 13.74
C ASP A 161 3.57 7.65 15.06
N ILE A 162 4.25 6.50 15.06
CA ILE A 162 4.59 5.75 16.28
C ILE A 162 5.38 6.66 17.25
N ASN A 163 6.43 7.32 16.76
CA ASN A 163 7.28 8.21 17.57
C ASN A 163 6.48 9.40 18.15
N LYS A 164 5.56 9.99 17.37
CA LYS A 164 4.68 11.07 17.84
C LYS A 164 3.73 10.58 18.93
N ILE A 165 3.11 9.40 18.75
CA ILE A 165 2.22 8.81 19.74
C ILE A 165 3.01 8.46 21.00
N GLU A 166 4.18 7.85 20.88
CA GLU A 166 5.03 7.48 22.00
C GLU A 166 5.43 8.71 22.83
N LYS A 167 5.91 9.77 22.17
CA LYS A 167 6.23 11.05 22.83
C LYS A 167 5.02 11.62 23.58
N THR A 168 3.84 11.57 22.97
CA THR A 168 2.60 12.05 23.59
C THR A 168 2.18 11.19 24.79
N MET A 169 2.26 9.86 24.68
CA MET A 169 1.96 8.93 25.77
C MET A 169 2.90 9.10 26.96
N LEU A 170 4.19 9.35 26.68
CA LEU A 170 5.18 9.70 27.70
C LEU A 170 4.82 10.98 28.44
N GLN A 171 4.38 12.03 27.72
CA GLN A 171 3.91 13.29 28.31
C GLN A 171 2.64 13.11 29.15
N LEU A 172 1.74 12.21 28.75
CA LEU A 172 0.53 11.86 29.48
C LEU A 172 0.79 10.89 30.66
N GLY A 173 2.03 10.45 30.88
CA GLY A 173 2.38 9.49 31.92
C GLY A 173 1.87 8.06 31.68
N ARG A 174 1.44 7.74 30.45
CA ARG A 174 0.82 6.45 30.06
C ARG A 174 1.81 5.50 29.40
N LYS A 175 2.96 5.27 30.06
CA LYS A 175 3.99 4.33 29.56
C LYS A 175 3.46 2.90 29.40
N ASP A 176 2.48 2.53 30.21
CA ASP A 176 1.80 1.23 30.20
C ASP A 176 1.12 0.89 28.87
N LEU A 177 0.79 1.90 28.06
CA LEU A 177 0.09 1.71 26.79
C LEU A 177 1.02 1.66 25.57
N ILE A 178 2.28 2.06 25.70
CA ILE A 178 3.22 2.19 24.56
C ILE A 178 3.50 0.81 23.93
N SER A 179 3.63 -0.25 24.73
CA SER A 179 3.88 -1.61 24.22
C SER A 179 2.80 -2.09 23.25
N ARG A 180 1.55 -1.64 23.42
CA ARG A 180 0.42 -2.01 22.57
C ARG A 180 0.53 -1.50 21.13
N LEU A 181 1.40 -0.53 20.86
CA LEU A 181 1.65 -0.02 19.51
C LEU A 181 2.50 -0.98 18.67
N TYR A 182 3.21 -1.91 19.33
CA TYR A 182 4.13 -2.84 18.70
C TYR A 182 3.59 -4.29 18.66
N ASP A 183 2.49 -4.56 19.37
CA ASP A 183 1.79 -5.85 19.37
C ASP A 183 0.94 -5.98 18.09
N SER A 184 1.56 -6.38 16.97
CA SER A 184 0.90 -6.67 15.68
C SER A 184 1.18 -8.08 15.19
#